data_AF-A0A3S1H494-F1
#
_entry.id   AF-A0A3S1H494-F1
#
_cell.length_a   1.000
_cell.length_b   1.000
_cell.length_c   1.000
_cell.angle_alpha   90.00
_cell.angle_beta   90.00
_cell.angle_gamma   90.00
#
_symmetry.space_group_name_H-M   'P 1'
#
loop_
_entity.id
_entity.type
_entity.pdbx_description
1 polymer ?
#
loop_
_entity_poly.entity_id
_entity_poly.type
_entity_poly.pdbx_seq_one_letter_code
_entity_poly.pdbx_strand_id
1 'polypeptide(L)' 'MTSRSDDIRLGADIGGTFTDIALDVRGTMFSTKVLTNYAAPEQAILDGID' A
#
# COMPACT_ATOMS: atom_id res chain seq x y z
N MET A 1 -18.68 3.65 -8.65
CA MET A 1 -17.44 2.92 -8.33
C MET A 1 -17.78 1.43 -8.35
N THR A 2 -17.49 0.74 -9.46
CA THR A 2 -17.87 -0.67 -9.64
C THR A 2 -17.02 -1.53 -8.73
N SER A 3 -17.61 -2.15 -7.70
CA SER A 3 -16.98 -3.28 -7.01
C SER A 3 -17.22 -4.51 -7.89
N ARG A 4 -16.20 -4.94 -8.65
CA ARG A 4 -16.15 -6.31 -9.13
C ARG A 4 -15.59 -7.12 -7.97
N SER A 5 -16.31 -8.15 -7.53
CA SER A 5 -15.95 -8.99 -6.38
C SER A 5 -14.59 -9.71 -6.50
N ASP A 6 -13.88 -9.54 -7.63
CA ASP A 6 -12.55 -10.08 -7.91
C ASP A 6 -11.44 -9.02 -8.01
N ASP A 7 -11.73 -7.74 -7.79
CA ASP A 7 -10.70 -6.70 -7.80
C ASP A 7 -9.78 -6.82 -6.58
N ILE A 8 -8.48 -6.74 -6.84
CA ILE A 8 -7.46 -6.46 -5.83
C ILE A 8 -7.02 -5.02 -6.04
N ARG A 9 -7.09 -4.19 -5.00
CA ARG A 9 -6.72 -2.77 -5.07
C ARG A 9 -5.65 -2.46 -4.06
N LEU A 10 -4.55 -1.88 -4.52
CA LEU A 10 -3.46 -1.38 -3.68
C LEU A 10 -3.44 0.14 -3.76
N GLY A 11 -3.42 0.79 -2.60
CA GLY A 11 -3.09 2.21 -2.45
C GLY A 11 -1.81 2.36 -1.63
N ALA A 12 -0.98 3.33 -2.01
CA ALA A 12 0.22 3.70 -1.27
C ALA A 12 0.22 5.22 -1.05
N ASP A 13 0.54 5.65 0.16
CA ASP A 13 0.74 7.05 0.53
C ASP A 13 2.18 7.24 1.05
N ILE A 14 2.99 7.96 0.28
CA ILE A 14 4.38 8.24 0.63
C ILE A 14 4.40 9.51 1.48
N GLY A 15 4.54 9.33 2.79
CA GLY A 15 4.78 10.42 3.71
C GLY A 15 6.25 10.76 3.87
N GLY A 16 6.53 11.74 4.74
CA GLY A 16 7.91 12.07 5.14
C GLY A 16 8.55 10.89 5.87
N THR A 17 8.10 10.58 7.08
CA THR A 17 8.72 9.52 7.91
C THR A 17 8.30 8.11 7.51
N PHE A 18 7.04 7.93 7.12
CA PHE A 18 6.46 6.63 6.86
C PHE A 18 5.74 6.58 5.52
N THR A 19 5.71 5.40 4.92
CA THR A 19 4.89 5.06 3.77
C THR A 19 3.78 4.10 4.24
N ASP A 20 2.55 4.47 3.95
CA ASP A 20 1.35 3.72 4.32
C ASP A 20 0.83 2.92 3.12
N ILE A 21 0.60 1.63 3.31
CA ILE A 21 0.05 0.73 2.30
C ILE A 21 -1.34 0.26 2.73
N ALA A 22 -2.30 0.36 1.82
CA ALA A 22 -3.66 -0.17 1.98
C ALA A 22 -3.97 -1.14 0.85
N LEU A 23 -4.32 -2.38 1.20
CA LEU A 23 -4.66 -3.44 0.27
C LEU A 23 -6.10 -3.88 0.51
N ASP A 24 -6.96 -3.70 -0.50
CA ASP A 24 -8.30 -4.31 -0.54
C ASP A 24 -8.22 -5.59 -1.36
N VAL A 25 -8.43 -6.74 -0.71
CA VAL A 25 -8.58 -8.04 -1.35
C VAL A 25 -10.04 -8.47 -1.22
N ARG A 26 -10.82 -8.25 -2.29
CA ARG A 26 -12.22 -8.72 -2.38
C ARG A 26 -13.09 -8.26 -1.19
N GLY A 27 -12.89 -7.02 -0.74
CA GLY A 27 -13.60 -6.42 0.40
C GLY A 27 -12.93 -6.63 1.76
N THR A 28 -11.80 -7.35 1.81
CA THR A 28 -10.99 -7.48 3.03
C THR A 28 -9.85 -6.48 2.98
N MET A 29 -9.81 -5.56 3.94
CA MET A 29 -8.77 -4.55 4.05
C MET A 29 -7.58 -5.04 4.87
N PHE A 30 -6.38 -4.87 4.33
CA PHE A 30 -5.10 -5.01 5.00
C PHE A 30 -4.35 -3.70 4.94
N SER A 31 -3.54 -3.42 5.95
CA SER A 31 -2.67 -2.27 5.94
C SER A 31 -1.35 -2.54 6.63
N THR A 32 -0.32 -1.87 6.17
CA THR A 32 0.98 -1.82 6.84
C THR A 32 1.56 -0.42 6.73
N LYS A 33 2.51 -0.13 7.62
CA LYS A 33 3.24 1.12 7.68
C LYS A 33 4.72 0.80 7.76
N VAL A 34 5.50 1.29 6.82
CA VAL A 34 6.96 1.13 6.78
C VAL A 34 7.65 2.48 6.82
N LEU A 35 8.94 2.51 7.17
CA LEU A 35 9.72 3.75 7.09
C LEU A 35 9.90 4.17 5.63
N THR A 36 9.75 5.46 5.34
CA THR A 36 9.97 5.98 3.99
C THR A 36 11.44 5.87 3.63
N ASN A 37 11.70 5.34 2.43
CA ASN A 37 13.02 5.39 1.82
C ASN A 37 13.14 6.65 0.95
N TYR A 38 13.81 7.68 1.45
CA TYR A 38 13.96 8.94 0.71
C TYR A 38 14.84 8.84 -0.54
N ALA A 39 15.73 7.85 -0.61
CA ALA A 39 16.60 7.64 -1.76
C ALA A 39 15.92 6.84 -2.88
N ALA A 40 14.97 5.97 -2.51
CA ALA A 40 14.17 5.15 -3.41
C ALA A 40 12.76 4.94 -2.82
N PRO A 41 11.83 5.91 -2.95
CA PRO A 41 10.50 5.83 -2.33
C PRO A 41 9.68 4.62 -2.77
N GLU A 42 9.87 4.13 -3.99
CA GLU A 42 9.27 2.91 -4.51
C GLU A 42 9.69 1.66 -3.71
N GLN A 43 10.89 1.65 -3.12
CA GLN A 43 11.35 0.54 -2.30
C GLN A 43 10.50 0.40 -1.04
N ALA A 44 10.09 1.51 -0.42
CA ALA A 44 9.19 1.46 0.73
C ALA A 44 7.81 0.89 0.37
N ILE A 45 7.38 1.02 -0.89
CA ILE A 45 6.14 0.37 -1.35
C ILE A 45 6.36 -1.15 -1.48
N LEU A 46 7.48 -1.57 -2.06
CA LEU A 46 7.84 -2.99 -2.19
C LEU A 46 7.98 -3.66 -0.82
N ASP A 47 8.70 -3.03 0.11
CA ASP A 47 8.89 -3.53 1.47
C ASP A 47 7.55 -3.65 2.24
N GLY A 48 6.55 -2.85 1.87
CA GLY A 48 5.21 -2.90 2.45
C GLY A 48 4.29 -3.97 1.84
N ILE A 49 4.68 -4.65 0.76
CA ILE A 49 3.91 -5.74 0.13
C ILE A 49 4.57 -7.12 0.22
N ASP A 50 5.81 -7.20 0.74
CA ASP A 50 6.50 -8.44 1.11
C ASP A 50 5.84 -9.17 2.30
#